data_AF-A0A2S5M6D1-F1
#
_entry.id   AF-A0A2S5M6D1-F1
#
_cell.length_a   1.000
_cell.length_b   1.000
_cell.length_c   1.000
_cell.angle_alpha   90.00
_cell.angle_beta   90.00
_cell.angle_gamma   90.00
#
_symmetry.space_group_name_H-M   'P 1'
#
loop_
_entity.id
_entity.type
_entity.pdbx_description
1 polymer ?
#
loop_
_entity_poly.entity_id
_entity_poly.type
_entity_poly.pdbx_seq_one_letter_code
_entity_poly.pdbx_strand_id
1 'polypeptide(L)'
;MGFALFVVGAAAIGLLIIDRSFNLGLPIGLFQNPLFWFAYVALLALSTMVRFVRQQTVLVIERLGRYNRSLTAGVNFVWPIVERVAYTFDLREQVIDVPEQDAITKDNATVTIDGVLYYKIVNAKDAAYGAQDIRRAIINL
;
A
#
# COMPACT_ATOMS: atom_id res chain seq x y z
N MET A 1 -11.00 -9.39 -0.23
CA MET A 1 -12.34 -8.98 -0.69
C MET A 1 -13.30 -10.15 -0.88
N GLY A 2 -12.90 -11.25 -1.55
CA GLY A 2 -13.83 -12.39 -1.80
C GLY A 2 -14.37 -13.11 -0.56
N PHE A 3 -13.58 -13.23 0.52
CA PHE A 3 -13.98 -13.98 1.71
C PHE A 3 -15.19 -13.37 2.46
N ALA A 4 -15.26 -12.03 2.59
CA ALA A 4 -16.36 -11.36 3.29
C ALA A 4 -17.71 -11.44 2.54
N LEU A 5 -17.68 -11.42 1.20
CA LEU A 5 -18.86 -11.62 0.36
C LEU A 5 -19.38 -13.06 0.45
N PHE A 6 -18.48 -14.04 0.46
CA PHE A 6 -18.85 -15.45 0.57
C PHE A 6 -19.48 -15.79 1.94
N VAL A 7 -18.91 -15.27 3.03
CA VAL A 7 -19.44 -15.50 4.39
C VAL A 7 -20.84 -14.91 4.57
N VAL A 8 -21.07 -13.67 4.11
CA VAL A 8 -22.41 -13.06 4.19
C VAL A 8 -23.41 -13.76 3.27
N GLY A 9 -22.97 -14.23 2.09
CA GLY A 9 -23.82 -14.99 1.17
C GLY A 9 -24.23 -16.35 1.74
N ALA A 10 -23.27 -17.11 2.27
CA ALA A 10 -23.52 -18.41 2.89
C ALA A 10 -24.38 -18.29 4.16
N ALA A 11 -24.15 -17.26 4.98
CA ALA A 11 -24.97 -16.98 6.15
C ALA A 11 -26.41 -16.61 5.77
N ALA A 12 -26.61 -15.77 4.74
CA ALA A 12 -27.95 -15.40 4.26
C ALA A 12 -28.72 -16.61 3.71
N ILE A 13 -28.06 -17.49 2.96
CA ILE A 13 -28.66 -18.73 2.44
C ILE A 13 -28.99 -19.69 3.59
N GLY A 14 -28.07 -19.86 4.56
CA GLY A 14 -28.29 -20.69 5.74
C GLY A 14 -29.45 -20.22 6.60
N LEU A 15 -29.56 -18.90 6.84
CA LEU A 15 -30.66 -18.29 7.57
C LEU A 15 -32.01 -18.46 6.84
N LEU A 16 -31.99 -18.39 5.50
CA LEU A 16 -33.15 -18.65 4.63
C LEU A 16 -33.67 -20.08 4.77
N ILE A 17 -32.77 -21.06 4.82
CA ILE A 17 -33.13 -22.48 4.96
C ILE A 17 -33.69 -22.75 6.37
N ILE A 18 -33.07 -22.19 7.41
CA ILE A 18 -33.47 -22.41 8.81
C ILE A 18 -34.86 -21.83 9.09
N ASP A 19 -35.14 -20.60 8.64
CA ASP A 19 -36.47 -20.01 8.85
C ASP A 19 -37.57 -20.76 8.09
N ARG A 20 -37.28 -21.27 6.88
CA ARG A 20 -38.24 -22.11 6.14
C ARG A 20 -38.59 -23.40 6.86
N SER A 21 -37.69 -23.91 7.70
CA SER A 21 -37.90 -25.14 8.51
C SER A 21 -38.54 -24.88 9.87
N PHE A 22 -38.36 -23.70 10.47
CA PHE A 22 -38.79 -23.42 11.85
C PHE A 22 -39.79 -22.25 12.00
N ASN A 23 -40.16 -21.56 10.91
CA ASN A 23 -41.14 -20.46 10.86
C ASN A 23 -40.87 -19.38 11.92
N LEU A 24 -39.60 -18.94 12.02
CA LEU A 24 -39.12 -18.01 13.05
C LEU A 24 -39.57 -16.56 12.83
N GLY A 25 -40.15 -16.23 11.66
CA GLY A 25 -40.67 -14.89 11.36
C GLY A 25 -39.56 -13.85 11.19
N LEU A 26 -38.35 -14.27 10.81
CA LEU A 26 -37.25 -13.34 10.56
C LEU A 26 -37.57 -12.44 9.35
N PRO A 27 -37.12 -11.17 9.32
CA PRO A 27 -37.34 -10.26 8.20
C PRO A 27 -36.41 -10.59 7.01
N ILE A 28 -36.63 -11.76 6.39
CA ILE A 28 -35.76 -12.35 5.36
C ILE A 28 -35.88 -11.65 4.00
N GLY A 29 -36.99 -10.92 3.79
CA GLY A 29 -37.22 -10.18 2.55
C GLY A 29 -36.06 -9.24 2.19
N LEU A 30 -35.30 -8.75 3.18
CA LEU A 30 -34.12 -7.91 2.93
C LEU A 30 -33.01 -8.65 2.18
N PHE A 31 -32.74 -9.91 2.50
CA PHE A 31 -31.68 -10.70 1.85
C PHE A 31 -32.05 -11.20 0.45
N GLN A 32 -33.35 -11.25 0.16
CA GLN A 32 -33.89 -11.69 -1.12
C GLN A 32 -33.92 -10.56 -2.17
N ASN A 33 -33.85 -9.31 -1.70
CA ASN A 33 -33.84 -8.14 -2.56
C ASN A 33 -32.45 -7.90 -3.19
N PRO A 34 -32.32 -7.77 -4.53
CA PRO A 34 -31.04 -7.49 -5.18
C PRO A 34 -30.45 -6.13 -4.76
N LEU A 35 -31.28 -5.18 -4.34
CA LEU A 35 -30.85 -3.86 -3.87
C LEU A 35 -30.01 -3.93 -2.59
N PHE A 36 -30.28 -4.90 -1.70
CA PHE A 36 -29.51 -5.11 -0.47
C PHE A 36 -28.06 -5.49 -0.78
N TRP A 37 -27.86 -6.41 -1.73
CA TRP A 37 -26.53 -6.81 -2.19
C TRP A 37 -25.78 -5.67 -2.87
N PHE A 38 -26.49 -4.88 -3.68
CA PHE A 38 -25.90 -3.70 -4.32
C PHE A 38 -25.44 -2.66 -3.28
N ALA A 39 -26.29 -2.38 -2.27
CA ALA A 39 -25.95 -1.48 -1.17
C ALA A 39 -24.80 -2.01 -0.31
N TYR A 40 -24.76 -3.31 -0.03
CA TYR A 40 -23.69 -3.97 0.72
C TYR A 40 -22.34 -3.87 0.00
N VAL A 41 -22.31 -4.16 -1.31
CA VAL A 41 -21.11 -4.01 -2.14
C VAL A 41 -20.67 -2.56 -2.23
N ALA A 42 -21.61 -1.62 -2.39
CA ALA A 42 -21.31 -0.19 -2.40
C ALA A 42 -20.70 0.29 -1.08
N LEU A 43 -21.22 -0.18 0.06
CA LEU A 43 -20.70 0.14 1.39
C LEU A 43 -19.25 -0.38 1.57
N LEU A 44 -18.98 -1.61 1.10
CA LEU A 44 -17.64 -2.21 1.14
C LEU A 44 -16.65 -1.49 0.21
N ALA A 45 -17.12 -1.04 -0.96
CA ALA A 45 -16.31 -0.23 -1.85
C ALA A 45 -15.94 1.11 -1.19
N LEU A 46 -16.89 1.76 -0.52
CA LEU A 46 -16.67 3.03 0.19
C LEU A 46 -15.67 2.89 1.34
N SER A 47 -15.77 1.82 2.14
CA SER A 47 -14.87 1.60 3.27
C SER A 47 -13.43 1.35 2.85
N THR A 48 -13.22 0.81 1.63
CA THR A 48 -11.88 0.59 1.08
C THR A 48 -11.24 1.88 0.54
N MET A 49 -12.02 2.94 0.30
CA MET A 49 -11.47 4.19 -0.26
C MET A 49 -10.62 4.99 0.73
N VAL A 50 -10.86 4.82 2.03
CA VAL A 50 -10.13 5.55 3.06
C VAL A 50 -8.85 4.82 3.39
N ARG A 51 -7.71 5.46 3.15
CA ARG A 51 -6.40 4.93 3.47
C ARG A 51 -5.66 5.84 4.44
N PHE A 52 -5.22 5.26 5.54
CA PHE A 52 -4.42 5.93 6.55
C PHE A 52 -2.93 5.81 6.20
N VAL A 53 -2.26 6.95 6.04
CA VAL A 53 -0.82 7.00 5.77
C VAL A 53 -0.10 7.38 7.06
N ARG A 54 0.93 6.60 7.40
CA ARG A 54 1.75 6.83 8.60
C ARG A 54 2.52 8.14 8.50
N GLN A 55 2.79 8.76 9.65
CA GLN A 55 3.67 9.92 9.73
C GLN A 55 5.08 9.58 9.21
N GLN A 56 5.71 10.52 8.51
CA GLN A 56 7.03 10.35 7.86
C GLN A 56 7.06 9.24 6.79
N THR A 57 5.92 8.89 6.19
CA THR A 57 5.84 7.96 5.06
C THR A 57 5.10 8.62 3.92
N VAL A 58 5.54 8.37 2.69
CA VAL A 58 4.88 8.83 1.46
C VAL A 58 4.54 7.63 0.59
N LEU A 59 3.30 7.59 0.10
CA LEU A 59 2.85 6.60 -0.86
C LEU A 59 2.77 7.23 -2.24
N VAL A 60 3.44 6.64 -3.23
CA VAL A 60 3.33 7.06 -4.62
C VAL A 60 2.19 6.29 -5.27
N ILE A 61 1.21 7.02 -5.78
CA ILE A 61 0.04 6.45 -6.46
C ILE A 61 0.21 6.55 -7.97
N GLU A 62 -0.09 5.45 -8.62
CA GLU A 62 -0.25 5.35 -10.05
C GLU A 62 -1.72 5.17 -10.43
N ARG A 63 -2.12 5.83 -11.51
CA ARG A 63 -3.41 5.65 -12.16
C ARG A 63 -3.15 5.08 -13.56
N LEU A 64 -3.59 3.85 -13.80
CA LEU A 64 -3.44 3.17 -15.11
C LEU A 64 -1.98 3.21 -15.65
N GLY A 65 -1.00 3.02 -14.76
CA GLY A 65 0.42 3.00 -15.12
C GLY A 65 1.09 4.36 -15.29
N ARG A 66 0.42 5.47 -14.93
CA ARG A 66 1.02 6.80 -14.89
C ARG A 66 1.04 7.35 -13.48
N TYR A 67 2.09 8.10 -13.14
CA TYR A 67 2.12 8.86 -11.89
C TYR A 67 0.91 9.78 -11.81
N ASN A 68 0.22 9.75 -10.67
CA ASN A 68 -0.91 10.63 -10.39
C ASN A 68 -0.54 11.62 -9.28
N ARG A 69 -0.20 11.11 -8.10
CA ARG A 69 0.09 11.92 -6.91
C ARG A 69 0.88 11.16 -5.86
N SER A 70 1.52 11.90 -4.98
CA SER A 70 2.18 11.39 -3.78
C SER A 70 1.29 11.69 -2.56
N LEU A 71 0.87 10.66 -1.83
CA LEU A 71 0.11 10.82 -0.60
C LEU A 71 1.04 11.04 0.57
N THR A 72 0.87 12.17 1.26
CA THR A 72 1.55 12.49 2.51
C THR A 72 0.79 11.93 3.71
N ALA A 73 1.38 12.05 4.90
CA ALA A 73 0.79 11.60 6.15
C ALA A 73 -0.62 12.17 6.37
N GLY A 74 -1.52 11.33 6.89
CA GLY A 74 -2.91 11.69 7.15
C GLY A 74 -3.91 10.74 6.49
N VAL A 75 -5.17 11.18 6.49
CA VAL A 75 -6.29 10.46 5.87
C VAL A 75 -6.34 10.82 4.39
N ASN A 76 -6.16 9.82 3.53
CA ASN A 76 -6.16 10.00 2.10
C ASN A 76 -7.25 9.14 1.47
N PHE A 77 -7.93 9.71 0.47
CA PHE A 77 -8.91 8.99 -0.34
C PHE A 77 -8.23 8.42 -1.56
N VAL A 78 -8.32 7.11 -1.75
CA VAL A 78 -7.75 6.39 -2.89
C VAL A 78 -8.85 5.60 -3.55
N TRP A 79 -8.95 5.67 -4.88
CA TRP A 79 -9.94 4.90 -5.60
C TRP A 79 -9.41 3.49 -5.91
N PRO A 80 -9.85 2.42 -5.21
CA PRO A 80 -9.18 1.12 -5.24
C PRO A 80 -9.20 0.41 -6.61
N ILE A 81 -10.09 0.81 -7.52
CA ILE A 81 -10.24 0.18 -8.84
C ILE A 81 -9.27 0.76 -9.88
N VAL A 82 -8.91 2.04 -9.76
CA VAL A 82 -8.18 2.80 -10.80
C VAL A 82 -6.81 3.24 -10.28
N GLU A 83 -6.68 3.44 -8.97
CA GLU A 83 -5.47 3.88 -8.31
C GLU A 83 -4.80 2.71 -7.58
N ARG A 84 -3.50 2.55 -7.81
CA ARG A 84 -2.66 1.56 -7.12
C ARG A 84 -1.52 2.27 -6.40
N VAL A 85 -1.19 1.79 -5.20
CA VAL A 85 0.04 2.18 -4.50
C VAL A 85 1.20 1.45 -5.17
N ALA A 86 2.05 2.20 -5.87
CA ALA A 86 3.19 1.66 -6.60
C ALA A 86 4.44 1.58 -5.71
N TYR A 87 4.74 2.65 -4.99
CA TYR A 87 5.92 2.75 -4.13
C TYR A 87 5.56 3.31 -2.76
N THR A 88 6.30 2.88 -1.74
CA THR A 88 6.20 3.39 -0.38
C THR A 88 7.59 3.81 0.06
N PHE A 89 7.74 5.07 0.46
CA PHE A 89 9.02 5.62 0.90
C PHE A 89 8.92 6.12 2.34
N ASP A 90 9.97 5.83 3.11
CA ASP A 90 10.20 6.45 4.41
C ASP A 90 10.96 7.78 4.19
N LEU A 91 10.44 8.85 4.77
CA LEU A 91 11.05 10.18 4.75
C LEU A 91 12.10 10.36 5.86
N ARG A 92 12.19 9.41 6.79
CA ARG A 92 13.20 9.40 7.84
C ARG A 92 14.59 9.23 7.24
N GLU A 93 15.57 9.73 7.97
CA GLU A 93 16.97 9.50 7.67
C GLU A 93 17.30 8.02 7.82
N GLN A 94 17.95 7.48 6.81
CA GLN A 94 18.33 6.08 6.71
C GLN A 94 19.85 5.99 6.62
N VAL A 95 20.38 4.92 7.20
CA VAL A 95 21.81 4.62 7.24
C VAL A 95 22.11 3.53 6.23
N ILE A 96 23.17 3.73 5.44
CA ILE A 96 23.76 2.73 4.55
C ILE A 96 25.23 2.59 4.92
N ASP A 97 25.65 1.37 5.18
CA ASP A 97 27.05 1.02 5.35
C ASP A 97 27.70 0.83 3.97
N VAL A 98 28.78 1.55 3.71
CA VAL A 98 29.56 1.43 2.48
C VAL A 98 30.62 0.36 2.70
N PRO A 99 30.75 -0.64 1.80
CA PRO A 99 31.76 -1.69 1.96
C PRO A 99 33.17 -1.11 1.90
N GLU A 100 34.11 -1.76 2.59
CA GLU A 100 35.53 -1.40 2.57
C GLU A 100 36.08 -1.40 1.15
N GLN A 101 36.80 -0.32 0.77
CA GLN A 101 37.45 -0.20 -0.53
C GLN A 101 38.93 0.15 -0.36
N ASP A 102 39.78 -0.51 -1.14
CA ASP A 102 41.21 -0.22 -1.19
C ASP A 102 41.48 0.93 -2.15
N ALA A 103 42.10 1.99 -1.64
CA ALA A 103 42.51 3.16 -2.40
C ALA A 103 44.03 3.33 -2.36
N ILE A 104 44.62 3.73 -3.48
CA ILE A 104 46.03 4.10 -3.55
C ILE A 104 46.11 5.62 -3.37
N THR A 105 46.76 6.04 -2.29
CA THR A 105 47.04 7.46 -2.02
C THR A 105 48.02 8.03 -3.05
N LYS A 106 48.06 9.36 -3.17
CA LYS A 106 48.98 10.05 -4.09
C LYS A 106 50.46 9.71 -3.84
N ASP A 107 50.78 9.32 -2.61
CA ASP A 107 52.14 8.95 -2.19
C ASP A 107 52.43 7.45 -2.36
N ASN A 108 51.60 6.73 -3.14
CA ASN A 108 51.77 5.31 -3.44
C ASN A 108 51.69 4.39 -2.21
N ALA A 109 50.90 4.78 -1.21
CA ALA A 109 50.51 3.90 -0.11
C ALA A 109 49.08 3.38 -0.32
N THR A 110 48.88 2.08 -0.12
CA THR A 110 47.55 1.44 -0.12
C THR A 110 46.89 1.65 1.24
N VAL A 111 45.68 2.21 1.24
CA VAL A 111 44.85 2.39 2.43
C VAL A 111 43.47 1.81 2.17
N THR A 112 42.91 1.14 3.17
CA THR A 112 41.53 0.65 3.13
C THR A 112 40.64 1.70 3.79
N ILE A 113 39.56 2.09 3.12
CA ILE A 113 38.63 3.12 3.58
C ILE A 113 37.24 2.49 3.70
N ASP A 114 36.61 2.68 4.86
CA ASP A 114 35.22 2.38 5.12
C ASP A 114 34.42 3.67 5.40
N GLY A 115 33.09 3.57 5.33
CA GLY A 115 32.24 4.74 5.52
C GLY A 115 30.79 4.40 5.80
N VAL A 116 30.11 5.36 6.43
CA VAL A 116 28.67 5.30 6.72
C VAL A 116 28.01 6.50 6.05
N LEU A 117 26.97 6.24 5.27
CA LEU A 117 26.23 7.28 4.54
C LEU A 117 24.82 7.44 5.10
N TYR A 118 24.48 8.67 5.44
CA TYR A 118 23.15 9.07 5.88
C TYR A 118 22.43 9.75 4.72
N TYR A 119 21.23 9.27 4.40
CA TYR A 119 20.42 9.86 3.34
C TYR A 119 18.95 9.95 3.76
N LYS A 120 18.24 10.92 3.18
CA LYS A 120 16.79 11.07 3.33
C LYS A 120 16.15 11.40 1.99
N ILE A 121 14.95 10.88 1.78
CA ILE A 121 14.19 11.13 0.55
C ILE A 121 13.47 12.48 0.68
N VAL A 122 13.84 13.45 -0.16
CA VAL A 122 13.21 14.78 -0.20
C VAL A 122 11.99 14.76 -1.15
N ASN A 123 12.17 14.23 -2.36
CA ASN A 123 11.09 14.12 -3.35
C ASN A 123 10.79 12.65 -3.67
N ALA A 124 9.60 12.18 -3.27
CA ALA A 124 9.16 10.81 -3.49
C ALA A 124 8.92 10.45 -4.97
N LYS A 125 8.55 11.44 -5.80
CA LYS A 125 8.32 11.21 -7.24
C LYS A 125 9.64 10.88 -7.93
N ASP A 126 10.65 11.71 -7.71
CA ASP A 126 11.97 11.53 -8.32
C ASP A 126 12.67 10.29 -7.77
N ALA A 127 12.45 9.97 -6.49
CA ALA A 127 12.91 8.72 -5.88
C ALA A 127 12.26 7.46 -6.50
N ALA A 128 10.96 7.48 -6.84
CA ALA A 128 10.29 6.36 -7.48
C ALA A 128 10.77 6.07 -8.91
N TYR A 129 10.97 7.12 -9.71
CA TYR A 129 11.21 6.97 -11.15
C TYR A 129 12.65 7.26 -11.56
N GLY A 130 13.48 7.83 -10.68
CA GLY A 130 14.88 8.15 -10.95
C GLY A 130 15.82 6.95 -10.85
N ALA A 131 15.56 6.01 -9.94
CA ALA A 131 16.36 4.79 -9.79
C ALA A 131 15.47 3.59 -9.40
N GLN A 132 15.77 2.41 -9.96
CA GLN A 132 15.04 1.18 -9.61
C GLN A 132 15.25 0.79 -8.14
N ASP A 133 16.48 0.92 -7.65
CA ASP A 133 16.86 0.67 -6.26
C ASP A 133 17.83 1.76 -5.80
N ILE A 134 17.32 2.70 -5.01
CA ILE A 134 18.07 3.85 -4.51
C ILE A 134 19.27 3.40 -3.67
N ARG A 135 19.10 2.35 -2.85
CA ARG A 135 20.15 1.88 -1.95
C ARG A 135 21.33 1.33 -2.76
N ARG A 136 21.05 0.51 -3.77
CA ARG A 136 22.09 -0.05 -4.65
C ARG A 136 22.76 1.03 -5.50
N ALA A 137 21.98 1.99 -6.00
CA ALA A 137 22.53 3.08 -6.80
C ALA A 137 23.51 3.96 -6.01
N ILE A 138 23.28 4.14 -4.71
CA ILE A 138 24.16 4.91 -3.82
C ILE A 138 25.46 4.14 -3.50
N ILE A 139 25.38 2.83 -3.26
CA ILE A 139 26.56 2.02 -2.86
C ILE A 139 27.55 1.82 -4.02
N ASN A 140 27.03 1.73 -5.25
CA ASN A 140 27.85 1.45 -6.43
C ASN A 140 28.38 2.73 -7.12
N LEU A 141 28.37 3.87 -6.43
CA LEU A 141 28.91 5.14 -6.94
C LEU A 141 30.42 5.22 -6.70
#